data_AF-A0A8J3X7N8-F1
#
_entry.id   AF-A0A8J3X7N8-F1
#
_cell.length_a   1.000
_cell.length_b   1.000
_cell.length_c   1.000
_cell.angle_alpha   90.00
_cell.angle_beta   90.00
_cell.angle_gamma   90.00
#
_symmetry.space_group_name_H-M   'P 1'
#
loop_
_entity.id
_entity.type
_entity.pdbx_description
1 polymer ?
#
loop_
_entity_poly.entity_id
_entity_poly.type
_entity_poly.pdbx_seq_one_letter_code
_entity_poly.pdbx_strand_id
1 'polypeptide(L)'
;MGPEVATQLITVTATLGGVVLTLLTNAFLERRRARDSRNLEAMRLNFEHAKWLRDERQKAYRNLSEAGEEVLQWFRDLPTLVESRDSIPLHEALIRWNHLRAELRKAFNQVALFGTDEVRTAALDVWRTGRNGGNDFFRAWRGLDEPETSAPLEMLRTVASHLGTAGDTFLDACRKDLQKNA
;
A
#
# COMPACT_ATOMS: atom_id res chain seq x y z
N MET A 1 -1.96 82.02 18.75
CA MET A 1 -1.14 80.87 18.32
C MET A 1 -0.45 81.27 17.03
N GLY A 2 0.89 81.33 17.04
CA GLY A 2 1.67 81.86 15.92
C GLY A 2 1.80 80.84 14.77
N PRO A 3 2.01 81.32 13.53
CA PRO A 3 2.11 80.49 12.32
C PRO A 3 3.16 79.38 12.41
N GLU A 4 4.27 79.58 13.15
CA GLU A 4 5.30 78.54 13.39
C GLU A 4 4.76 77.28 14.08
N VAL A 5 3.86 77.42 15.05
CA VAL A 5 3.30 76.29 15.80
C VAL A 5 2.42 75.43 14.87
N ALA A 6 1.69 76.06 13.96
CA ALA A 6 0.88 75.36 12.96
C ALA A 6 1.75 74.58 11.96
N THR A 7 2.86 75.17 11.49
CA THR A 7 3.79 74.52 10.57
C THR A 7 4.50 73.32 11.22
N GLN A 8 4.90 73.44 12.49
CA GLN A 8 5.47 72.34 13.27
C GLN A 8 4.46 71.20 13.49
N LEU A 9 3.20 71.53 13.78
CA LEU A 9 2.15 70.53 13.98
C LEU A 9 1.87 69.72 12.70
N ILE A 10 1.85 70.39 11.54
CA ILE A 10 1.66 69.77 10.22
C ILE A 10 2.84 68.87 9.86
N THR A 11 4.08 69.31 10.12
CA THR A 11 5.27 68.48 9.82
C THR A 11 5.40 67.27 10.75
N VAL A 12 5.06 67.41 12.03
CA VAL A 12 5.06 66.29 12.99
C VAL A 12 3.96 65.28 12.65
N THR A 13 2.76 65.74 12.28
CA THR A 13 1.67 64.83 11.88
C THR A 13 1.96 64.13 10.56
N ALA A 14 2.55 64.83 9.58
CA ALA A 14 2.98 64.22 8.32
C ALA A 14 4.07 63.15 8.52
N THR A 15 5.06 63.40 9.37
CA THR A 15 6.14 62.45 9.65
C THR A 15 5.66 61.25 10.47
N LEU A 16 4.86 61.46 11.52
CA LEU A 16 4.25 60.37 12.28
C LEU A 16 3.31 59.52 11.41
N GLY A 17 2.52 60.15 10.54
CA GLY A 17 1.65 59.47 9.59
C GLY A 17 2.42 58.58 8.62
N GLY A 18 3.54 59.07 8.08
CA GLY A 18 4.44 58.29 7.22
C GLY A 18 5.06 57.08 7.92
N VAL A 19 5.48 57.24 9.18
CA VAL A 19 6.03 56.13 9.99
C VAL A 19 4.96 55.07 10.28
N VAL A 20 3.76 55.48 10.70
CA VAL A 20 2.66 54.54 10.97
C VAL A 20 2.27 53.78 9.71
N LEU A 21 2.16 54.47 8.56
CA LEU A 21 1.87 53.83 7.29
C LEU A 21 2.94 52.79 6.92
N THR A 22 4.22 53.12 7.11
CA THR A 22 5.36 52.23 6.84
C THR A 22 5.35 51.00 7.76
N LEU A 23 5.04 51.17 9.04
CA LEU A 23 4.91 50.05 9.99
C LEU A 23 3.74 49.14 9.61
N LEU A 24 2.60 49.70 9.23
CA LEU A 24 1.43 48.92 8.80
C LEU A 24 1.69 48.16 7.49
N THR A 25 2.34 48.79 6.50
CA THR A 25 2.71 48.10 5.26
C THR A 25 3.75 47.02 5.51
N ASN A 26 4.75 47.25 6.35
CA ASN A 26 5.72 46.21 6.73
C ASN A 26 5.04 45.04 7.45
N ALA A 27 4.19 45.30 8.46
CA ALA A 27 3.45 44.26 9.16
C ALA A 27 2.52 43.46 8.21
N PHE A 28 1.89 44.14 7.24
CA PHE A 28 1.06 43.49 6.23
C PHE A 28 1.89 42.59 5.30
N LEU A 29 3.03 43.09 4.82
CA LEU A 29 3.95 42.33 3.95
C LEU A 29 4.55 41.13 4.66
N GLU A 30 4.96 41.28 5.92
CA GLU A 30 5.43 40.17 6.76
C GLU A 30 4.35 39.11 6.97
N ARG A 31 3.12 39.53 7.28
CA ARG A 31 1.99 38.61 7.43
C ARG A 31 1.68 37.86 6.14
N ARG A 32 1.82 38.52 4.97
CA ARG A 32 1.67 37.87 3.67
C ARG A 32 2.79 36.87 3.41
N ARG A 33 4.05 37.26 3.60
CA ARG A 33 5.21 36.36 3.46
C ARG A 33 5.09 35.12 4.36
N ALA A 34 4.66 35.30 5.60
CA ALA A 34 4.44 34.20 6.55
C ALA A 34 3.29 33.27 6.14
N ARG A 35 2.27 33.76 5.43
CA ARG A 35 1.21 32.91 4.86
C ARG A 35 1.73 32.15 3.64
N ASP A 36 2.42 32.84 2.75
CA ASP A 36 2.97 32.24 1.53
C ASP A 36 3.99 31.15 1.87
N SER A 37 4.85 31.36 2.88
CA SER A 37 5.79 30.34 3.36
C SER A 37 5.08 29.10 3.91
N ARG A 38 4.05 29.28 4.75
CA ARG A 38 3.25 28.18 5.28
C ARG A 38 2.53 27.40 4.18
N ASN A 39 2.00 28.09 3.17
CA ASN A 39 1.35 27.46 2.04
C ASN A 39 2.33 26.61 1.22
N LEU A 40 3.55 27.13 0.99
CA LEU A 40 4.60 26.38 0.29
C LEU A 40 5.06 25.16 1.09
N GLU A 41 5.23 25.31 2.40
CA GLU A 41 5.55 24.19 3.30
C GLU A 41 4.44 23.13 3.29
N ALA A 42 3.17 23.54 3.36
CA ALA A 42 2.03 22.63 3.28
C ALA A 42 1.98 21.90 1.93
N MET A 43 2.19 22.60 0.82
CA MET A 43 2.28 21.99 -0.52
C MET A 43 3.43 20.98 -0.60
N ARG A 44 4.59 21.33 -0.04
CA ARG A 44 5.75 20.45 0.01
C ARG A 44 5.46 19.19 0.84
N LEU A 45 4.90 19.33 2.03
CA LEU A 45 4.54 18.19 2.88
C LEU A 45 3.50 17.29 2.20
N ASN A 46 2.51 17.88 1.53
CA ASN A 46 1.51 17.11 0.77
C ASN A 46 2.15 16.34 -0.39
N PHE A 47 3.10 16.96 -1.09
CA PHE A 47 3.85 16.31 -2.16
C PHE A 47 4.73 15.17 -1.62
N GLU A 48 5.47 15.41 -0.55
CA GLU A 48 6.30 14.39 0.12
C GLU A 48 5.44 13.23 0.62
N HIS A 49 4.28 13.51 1.22
CA HIS A 49 3.34 12.50 1.67
C HIS A 49 2.76 11.68 0.51
N ALA A 50 2.34 12.34 -0.59
CA ALA A 50 1.83 11.65 -1.77
C ALA A 50 2.89 10.78 -2.44
N LYS A 51 4.16 11.23 -2.47
CA LYS A 51 5.29 10.43 -2.94
C LYS A 51 5.51 9.21 -2.04
N TRP A 52 5.60 9.42 -0.74
CA TRP A 52 5.77 8.34 0.23
C TRP A 52 4.66 7.28 0.11
N LEU A 53 3.39 7.71 -0.02
CA LEU A 53 2.26 6.80 -0.18
C LEU A 53 2.36 5.96 -1.46
N ARG A 54 2.85 6.55 -2.57
CA ARG A 54 3.09 5.81 -3.81
C ARG A 54 4.18 4.76 -3.64
N ASP A 55 5.29 5.11 -2.99
CA ASP A 55 6.40 4.20 -2.75
C ASP A 55 5.97 3.01 -1.87
N GLU A 56 5.20 3.27 -0.80
CA GLU A 56 4.66 2.22 0.07
C GLU A 56 3.63 1.34 -0.63
N ARG A 57 2.77 1.91 -1.49
CA ARG A 57 1.85 1.12 -2.34
C ARG A 57 2.61 0.20 -3.27
N GLN A 58 3.59 0.71 -4.01
CA GLN A 58 4.38 -0.09 -4.93
C GLN A 58 5.10 -1.23 -4.21
N LYS A 59 5.65 -0.95 -3.03
CA LYS A 59 6.28 -1.96 -2.18
C LYS A 59 5.27 -3.02 -1.71
N ALA A 60 4.10 -2.62 -1.23
CA ALA A 60 3.05 -3.54 -0.79
C ALA A 60 2.56 -4.43 -1.95
N TYR A 61 2.37 -3.86 -3.14
CA TYR A 61 1.92 -4.59 -4.32
C TYR A 61 2.95 -5.63 -4.77
N ARG A 62 4.22 -5.25 -4.81
CA ARG A 62 5.32 -6.17 -5.13
C ARG A 62 5.39 -7.32 -4.11
N ASN A 63 5.36 -7.01 -2.82
CA ASN A 63 5.45 -8.03 -1.78
C ASN A 63 4.31 -9.05 -1.85
N LEU A 64 3.07 -8.61 -2.17
CA LEU A 64 1.95 -9.54 -2.35
C LEU A 64 2.09 -10.36 -3.62
N SER A 65 2.60 -9.77 -4.71
CA SER A 65 2.89 -10.52 -5.94
C SER A 65 3.92 -11.61 -5.70
N GLU A 66 5.02 -11.30 -5.01
CA GLU A 66 6.09 -12.26 -4.69
C GLU A 66 5.57 -13.38 -3.78
N ALA A 67 4.89 -13.04 -2.69
CA ALA A 67 4.30 -14.04 -1.80
C ALA A 67 3.21 -14.89 -2.47
N GLY A 68 2.42 -14.28 -3.36
CA GLY A 68 1.42 -14.99 -4.17
C GLY A 68 2.05 -15.99 -5.13
N GLU A 69 3.13 -15.61 -5.80
CA GLU A 69 3.88 -16.47 -6.72
C GLU A 69 4.54 -17.64 -5.97
N GLU A 70 5.13 -17.41 -4.79
CA GLU A 70 5.68 -18.51 -3.97
C GLU A 70 4.61 -19.54 -3.59
N VAL A 71 3.40 -19.08 -3.26
CA VAL A 71 2.26 -19.96 -2.94
C VAL A 71 1.79 -20.69 -4.20
N LEU A 72 1.72 -20.01 -5.35
CA LEU A 72 1.35 -20.63 -6.62
C LEU A 72 2.36 -21.70 -7.03
N GLN A 73 3.64 -21.39 -6.95
CA GLN A 73 4.72 -22.31 -7.26
C GLN A 73 4.69 -23.52 -6.32
N TRP A 74 4.46 -23.30 -5.02
CA TRP A 74 4.25 -24.39 -4.07
C TRP A 74 3.10 -25.31 -4.50
N PHE A 75 1.94 -24.77 -4.88
CA PHE A 75 0.82 -25.60 -5.34
C PHE A 75 1.09 -26.33 -6.67
N ARG A 76 1.96 -25.79 -7.53
CA ARG A 76 2.39 -26.45 -8.77
C ARG A 76 3.36 -27.60 -8.51
N ASP A 77 4.24 -27.45 -7.52
CA ASP A 77 5.27 -28.44 -7.20
C ASP A 77 4.74 -29.57 -6.31
N LEU A 78 3.75 -29.26 -5.46
CA LEU A 78 3.23 -30.18 -4.46
C LEU A 78 2.70 -31.52 -5.02
N PRO A 79 2.00 -31.59 -6.18
CA PRO A 79 1.61 -32.87 -6.78
C PRO A 79 2.80 -33.80 -7.01
N THR A 80 3.89 -33.28 -7.58
CA THR A 80 5.12 -34.03 -7.85
C THR A 80 5.77 -34.51 -6.54
N LEU A 81 5.76 -33.66 -5.51
CA LEU A 81 6.30 -33.99 -4.19
C LEU A 81 5.47 -35.05 -3.46
N VAL A 82 4.16 -35.09 -3.69
CA VAL A 82 3.25 -36.10 -3.12
C VAL A 82 3.41 -37.46 -3.82
N GLU A 83 3.59 -37.46 -5.15
CA GLU A 83 3.67 -38.69 -5.97
C GLU A 83 5.06 -39.36 -5.96
N SER A 84 6.13 -38.62 -5.62
CA SER A 84 7.50 -39.14 -5.66
C SER A 84 7.80 -40.19 -4.57
N ARG A 85 8.76 -41.09 -4.84
CA ARG A 85 9.26 -42.10 -3.86
C ARG A 85 9.86 -41.47 -2.59
N ASP A 86 10.33 -40.23 -2.67
CA ASP A 86 10.80 -39.41 -1.55
C ASP A 86 9.69 -38.45 -1.11
N SER A 87 8.47 -38.97 -0.94
CA SER A 87 7.30 -38.18 -0.60
C SER A 87 7.58 -37.32 0.62
N ILE A 88 7.35 -36.01 0.51
CA ILE A 88 7.52 -35.11 1.64
C ILE A 88 6.60 -35.55 2.79
N PRO A 89 7.10 -35.71 4.02
CA PRO A 89 6.25 -36.02 5.16
C PRO A 89 5.15 -34.95 5.31
N LEU A 90 3.90 -35.37 5.54
CA LEU A 90 2.76 -34.47 5.72
C LEU A 90 3.05 -33.36 6.74
N HIS A 91 3.80 -33.67 7.81
CA HIS A 91 4.20 -32.71 8.83
C HIS A 91 5.09 -31.59 8.26
N GLU A 92 6.08 -31.94 7.43
CA GLU A 92 6.98 -30.97 6.80
C GLU A 92 6.25 -30.11 5.78
N ALA A 93 5.38 -30.72 4.96
CA ALA A 93 4.52 -30.00 4.02
C ALA A 93 3.59 -29.00 4.74
N LEU A 94 3.03 -29.39 5.90
CA LEU A 94 2.22 -28.52 6.74
C LEU A 94 3.03 -27.35 7.33
N ILE A 95 4.26 -27.58 7.77
CA ILE A 95 5.14 -26.52 8.27
C ILE A 95 5.41 -25.51 7.14
N ARG A 96 5.80 -25.99 5.96
CA ARG A 96 6.06 -25.13 4.79
C ARG A 96 4.81 -24.35 4.41
N TRP A 97 3.65 -25.00 4.38
CA TRP A 97 2.38 -24.33 4.10
C TRP A 97 2.05 -23.24 5.12
N ASN A 98 2.21 -23.53 6.42
CA ASN A 98 1.94 -22.55 7.46
C ASN A 98 2.84 -21.32 7.34
N HIS A 99 4.11 -21.51 6.97
CA HIS A 99 5.04 -20.43 6.69
C HIS A 99 4.59 -19.58 5.49
N LEU A 100 4.34 -20.20 4.33
CA LEU A 100 3.87 -19.52 3.13
C LEU A 100 2.55 -18.75 3.37
N ARG A 101 1.61 -19.37 4.09
CA ARG A 101 0.34 -18.74 4.47
C ARG A 101 0.56 -17.52 5.38
N ALA A 102 1.54 -17.57 6.27
CA ALA A 102 1.86 -16.43 7.14
C ALA A 102 2.47 -15.27 6.34
N GLU A 103 3.40 -15.55 5.42
CA GLU A 103 3.98 -14.53 4.55
C GLU A 103 2.94 -13.91 3.61
N LEU A 104 2.09 -14.74 2.99
CA LEU A 104 0.98 -14.27 2.17
C LEU A 104 0.04 -13.35 2.96
N ARG A 105 -0.26 -13.69 4.23
CA ARG A 105 -1.08 -12.84 5.11
C ARG A 105 -0.42 -11.51 5.41
N LYS A 106 0.89 -11.51 5.71
CA LYS A 106 1.65 -10.27 5.98
C LYS A 106 1.61 -9.35 4.76
N ALA A 107 1.86 -9.90 3.58
CA ALA A 107 1.84 -9.14 2.33
C ALA A 107 0.43 -8.61 2.02
N PHE A 108 -0.61 -9.43 2.20
CA PHE A 108 -2.01 -8.99 2.06
C PHE A 108 -2.34 -7.83 3.00
N ASN A 109 -1.91 -7.88 4.26
CA ASN A 109 -2.16 -6.80 5.23
C ASN A 109 -1.51 -5.47 4.80
N GLN A 110 -0.35 -5.49 4.13
CA GLN A 110 0.26 -4.28 3.59
C GLN A 110 -0.60 -3.67 2.48
N VAL A 111 -1.13 -4.49 1.58
CA VAL A 111 -2.06 -4.02 0.54
C VAL A 111 -3.37 -3.54 1.15
N ALA A 112 -3.86 -4.18 2.20
CA ALA A 112 -5.06 -3.73 2.92
C ALA A 112 -4.86 -2.33 3.55
N LEU A 113 -3.65 -1.99 3.99
CA LEU A 113 -3.33 -0.69 4.57
C LEU A 113 -3.12 0.41 3.51
N PHE A 114 -2.38 0.10 2.45
CA PHE A 114 -1.91 1.12 1.50
C PHE A 114 -2.68 1.15 0.18
N GLY A 115 -3.22 0.01 -0.25
CA GLY A 115 -3.84 -0.15 -1.56
C GLY A 115 -5.16 0.60 -1.72
N THR A 116 -5.55 0.88 -2.96
CA THR A 116 -6.87 1.43 -3.29
C THR A 116 -7.96 0.36 -3.22
N ASP A 117 -9.24 0.75 -3.22
CA ASP A 117 -10.36 -0.19 -3.09
C ASP A 117 -10.34 -1.32 -4.12
N GLU A 118 -10.07 -1.00 -5.39
CA GLU A 118 -9.96 -1.97 -6.48
C GLU A 118 -8.85 -2.99 -6.19
N VAL A 119 -7.67 -2.51 -5.79
CA VAL A 119 -6.51 -3.36 -5.50
C VAL A 119 -6.72 -4.20 -4.24
N ARG A 120 -7.33 -3.63 -3.20
CA ARG A 120 -7.67 -4.36 -1.96
C ARG A 120 -8.63 -5.51 -2.21
N THR A 121 -9.60 -5.29 -3.09
CA THR A 121 -10.57 -6.33 -3.46
C THR A 121 -9.88 -7.48 -4.19
N ALA A 122 -9.07 -7.19 -5.20
CA ALA A 122 -8.32 -8.23 -5.91
C ALA A 122 -7.30 -8.96 -5.00
N ALA A 123 -6.63 -8.23 -4.10
CA ALA A 123 -5.72 -8.80 -3.11
C ALA A 123 -6.42 -9.75 -2.13
N LEU A 124 -7.66 -9.43 -1.75
CA LEU A 124 -8.47 -10.30 -0.89
C LEU A 124 -8.78 -11.62 -1.58
N ASP A 125 -9.02 -11.60 -2.89
CA ASP A 125 -9.27 -12.82 -3.67
C ASP A 125 -8.03 -13.70 -3.78
N VAL A 126 -6.85 -13.11 -3.99
CA VAL A 126 -5.56 -13.84 -3.93
C VAL A 126 -5.40 -14.52 -2.56
N TRP A 127 -5.59 -13.76 -1.47
CA TRP A 127 -5.47 -14.27 -0.11
C TRP A 127 -6.45 -15.41 0.17
N ARG A 128 -7.73 -15.22 -0.16
CA ARG A 128 -8.78 -16.22 0.08
C ARG A 128 -8.52 -17.49 -0.72
N THR A 129 -8.17 -17.36 -1.99
CA THR A 129 -7.91 -18.49 -2.88
C THR A 129 -6.75 -19.33 -2.37
N GLY A 130 -5.60 -18.70 -2.09
CA GLY A 130 -4.44 -19.40 -1.54
C GLY A 130 -4.76 -20.04 -0.18
N ARG A 131 -5.30 -19.26 0.77
CA ARG A 131 -5.61 -19.74 2.13
C ARG A 131 -6.57 -20.91 2.14
N ASN A 132 -7.72 -20.76 1.47
CA ASN A 132 -8.78 -21.77 1.50
C ASN A 132 -8.32 -23.00 0.75
N GLY A 133 -7.76 -22.83 -0.46
CA GLY A 133 -7.23 -23.93 -1.25
C GLY A 133 -6.21 -24.79 -0.49
N GLY A 134 -5.23 -24.17 0.16
CA GLY A 134 -4.25 -24.91 0.96
C GLY A 134 -4.86 -25.57 2.20
N ASN A 135 -5.71 -24.87 2.96
CA ASN A 135 -6.34 -25.45 4.14
C ASN A 135 -7.23 -26.64 3.79
N ASP A 136 -8.02 -26.52 2.72
CA ASP A 136 -8.92 -27.57 2.26
C ASP A 136 -8.09 -28.76 1.76
N PHE A 137 -6.98 -28.53 1.06
CA PHE A 137 -6.10 -29.59 0.56
C PHE A 137 -5.49 -30.37 1.72
N PHE A 138 -4.90 -29.69 2.70
CA PHE A 138 -4.32 -30.37 3.86
C PHE A 138 -5.36 -31.04 4.76
N ARG A 139 -6.61 -30.57 4.75
CA ARG A 139 -7.74 -31.25 5.40
C ARG A 139 -8.07 -32.56 4.68
N ALA A 140 -8.17 -32.52 3.35
CA ALA A 140 -8.41 -33.71 2.54
C ALA A 140 -7.27 -34.72 2.68
N TRP A 141 -6.00 -34.28 2.62
CA TRP A 141 -4.83 -35.14 2.75
C TRP A 141 -4.76 -35.86 4.11
N ARG A 142 -5.15 -35.20 5.21
CA ARG A 142 -5.22 -35.84 6.54
C ARG A 142 -6.28 -36.93 6.65
N GLY A 143 -7.31 -36.91 5.81
CA GLY A 143 -8.40 -37.86 5.82
C GLY A 143 -8.21 -39.06 4.89
N LEU A 144 -7.04 -39.17 4.25
CA LEU A 144 -6.70 -40.28 3.37
C LEU A 144 -6.05 -41.40 4.19
N ASP A 145 -6.78 -42.49 4.40
CA ASP A 145 -6.23 -43.72 4.97
C ASP A 145 -5.43 -44.53 3.92
N GLU A 146 -5.60 -44.26 2.62
CA GLU A 146 -4.81 -44.84 1.52
C GLU A 146 -4.52 -43.82 0.39
N PRO A 147 -3.38 -43.92 -0.32
CA PRO A 147 -2.87 -42.92 -1.27
C PRO A 147 -3.53 -42.94 -2.67
N GLU A 148 -4.55 -43.77 -2.92
CA GLU A 148 -5.04 -44.02 -4.30
C GLU A 148 -6.05 -43.01 -4.86
N THR A 149 -6.48 -41.99 -4.12
CA THR A 149 -7.45 -41.02 -4.66
C THR A 149 -6.74 -39.89 -5.39
N SER A 150 -7.02 -39.73 -6.68
CA SER A 150 -6.58 -38.60 -7.53
C SER A 150 -7.24 -37.25 -7.18
N ALA A 151 -8.29 -37.28 -6.37
CA ALA A 151 -9.09 -36.10 -6.00
C ALA A 151 -8.31 -34.95 -5.31
N PRO A 152 -7.39 -35.19 -4.36
CA PRO A 152 -6.57 -34.13 -3.75
C PRO A 152 -5.62 -33.47 -4.74
N LEU A 153 -5.14 -34.19 -5.75
CA LEU A 153 -4.21 -33.67 -6.76
C LEU A 153 -4.93 -32.77 -7.77
N GLU A 154 -6.13 -33.17 -8.20
CA GLU A 154 -7.00 -32.31 -9.02
C GLU A 154 -7.39 -31.02 -8.27
N MET A 155 -7.54 -31.11 -6.96
CA MET A 155 -7.79 -29.96 -6.12
C MET A 155 -6.61 -28.97 -6.12
N LEU A 156 -5.37 -29.46 -6.05
CA LEU A 156 -4.17 -28.62 -6.18
C LEU A 156 -4.11 -27.89 -7.52
N ARG A 157 -4.40 -28.60 -8.62
CA ARG A 157 -4.45 -28.01 -9.97
C ARG A 157 -5.50 -26.92 -10.07
N THR A 158 -6.68 -27.17 -9.50
CA THR A 158 -7.79 -26.20 -9.43
C THR A 158 -7.40 -24.95 -8.64
N VAL A 159 -6.79 -25.15 -7.46
CA VAL A 159 -6.31 -24.04 -6.62
C VAL A 159 -5.23 -23.22 -7.35
N ALA A 160 -4.26 -23.87 -8.00
CA ALA A 160 -3.23 -23.19 -8.76
C ALA A 160 -3.82 -22.37 -9.92
N SER A 161 -4.80 -22.91 -10.64
CA SER A 161 -5.49 -22.20 -11.73
C SER A 161 -6.25 -20.95 -11.22
N HIS A 162 -7.02 -21.11 -10.15
CA HIS A 162 -7.75 -19.99 -9.54
C HIS A 162 -6.80 -18.94 -8.97
N LEU A 163 -5.70 -19.36 -8.34
CA LEU A 163 -4.72 -18.44 -7.79
C LEU A 163 -3.98 -17.67 -8.89
N GLY A 164 -3.68 -18.31 -10.02
CA GLY A 164 -3.14 -17.64 -11.20
C GLY A 164 -4.10 -16.56 -11.73
N THR A 165 -5.39 -16.90 -11.87
CA THR A 165 -6.42 -15.95 -12.32
C THR A 165 -6.58 -14.77 -11.34
N ALA A 166 -6.59 -15.06 -10.04
CA ALA A 166 -6.65 -14.03 -9.00
C ALA A 166 -5.39 -13.14 -9.01
N GLY A 167 -4.22 -13.73 -9.23
CA GLY A 167 -2.94 -13.04 -9.38
C GLY A 167 -2.95 -12.09 -10.58
N ASP A 168 -3.39 -12.55 -11.75
CA ASP A 168 -3.50 -11.71 -12.96
C ASP A 168 -4.45 -10.52 -12.74
N THR A 169 -5.60 -10.78 -12.11
CA THR A 169 -6.58 -9.75 -11.76
C THR A 169 -5.99 -8.72 -10.80
N PHE A 170 -5.21 -9.17 -9.81
CA PHE A 170 -4.51 -8.31 -8.88
C PHE A 170 -3.42 -7.48 -9.55
N LEU A 171 -2.62 -8.05 -10.44
CA LEU A 171 -1.59 -7.32 -11.18
C LEU A 171 -2.17 -6.28 -12.14
N ASP A 172 -3.30 -6.59 -12.77
CA ASP A 172 -4.03 -5.63 -13.60
C ASP A 172 -4.57 -4.45 -12.77
N ALA A 173 -5.15 -4.73 -11.60
CA ALA A 173 -5.59 -3.68 -10.66
C ALA A 173 -4.42 -2.81 -10.20
N CYS A 174 -3.28 -3.43 -9.84
CA CYS A 174 -2.05 -2.71 -9.46
C CYS A 174 -1.55 -1.81 -10.60
N ARG A 175 -1.55 -2.31 -11.84
CA ARG A 175 -1.12 -1.55 -13.02
C ARG A 175 -2.00 -0.32 -13.23
N LYS A 176 -3.33 -0.49 -13.16
CA LYS A 176 -4.29 0.61 -13.29
C LYS A 176 -4.10 1.65 -12.19
N ASP A 177 -3.89 1.22 -10.93
CA ASP A 177 -3.66 2.12 -9.81
C ASP A 177 -2.37 2.93 -9.96
N LEU A 178 -1.26 2.27 -10.35
CA LEU A 178 0.02 2.93 -10.53
C LEU A 178 0.02 3.89 -11.73
N GLN A 179 -0.71 3.58 -12.81
CA GLN A 179 -0.85 4.46 -13.97
C GLN A 179 -1.73 5.68 -13.70
N LYS A 180 -2.84 5.52 -12.95
CA LYS A 180 -3.69 6.66 -12.54
C LYS A 180 -2.94 7.64 -11.63
N ASN A 181 -1.96 7.14 -10.88
CA ASN A 181 -1.19 7.90 -9.91
C ASN A 181 0.26 8.18 -10.37
N ALA A 182 0.62 7.95 -11.65
CA ALA A 182 1.94 8.27 -12.20
C ALA A 182 2.05 9.76 -12.49
#